data_AF-A0A2V8BVE4-F1
#
_entry.id   AF-A0A2V8BVE4-F1
#
_cell.length_a   1.000
_cell.length_b   1.000
_cell.length_c   1.000
_cell.angle_alpha   90.00
_cell.angle_beta   90.00
_cell.angle_gamma   90.00
#
_symmetry.space_group_name_H-M   'P 1'
#
loop_
_entity.id
_entity.type
_entity.pdbx_description
1 polymer ?
#
loop_
_entity_poly.entity_id
_entity_poly.type
_entity_poly.pdbx_seq_one_letter_code
_entity_poly.pdbx_strand_id
1 'polypeptide(L)'
;MRSTTLDNGLKVLIQEEHTAPLASVWCWYKVGSKDERPGLTGVSHWVEHMNFKGTTNIPRDQVKGIIEQFGGAWNGYTWIDQTTYLETATRDALDRMLFIEAERMASCLYHPDDCESERTVIISELQGGENDPDQLLDQEVTATAFKAHTYRHPTIGWLPDLQTMSRDDLYGYYRRYYIPNNA
;
A
#
# COMPACT_ATOMS: atom_id res chain seq x y z
N MET A 1 15.04 -0.65 -21.21
CA MET A 1 14.32 0.14 -20.19
C MET A 1 14.44 1.62 -20.51
N ARG A 2 13.32 2.31 -20.69
CA ARG A 2 13.22 3.77 -20.87
C ARG A 2 12.77 4.40 -19.55
N SER A 3 13.24 5.60 -19.25
CA SER A 3 12.85 6.38 -18.07
C SER A 3 12.44 7.78 -18.53
N THR A 4 11.35 8.29 -17.98
CA THR A 4 10.94 9.69 -18.11
C THR A 4 10.41 10.21 -16.78
N THR A 5 10.35 11.52 -16.62
CA THR A 5 9.77 12.18 -15.45
C THR A 5 8.76 13.20 -15.94
N LEU A 6 7.52 13.09 -15.47
CA LEU A 6 6.44 13.99 -15.83
C LEU A 6 6.57 15.31 -15.08
N ASP A 7 5.86 16.36 -15.54
CA ASP A 7 5.93 17.70 -14.94
C ASP A 7 5.48 17.74 -13.47
N ASN A 8 4.64 16.79 -13.04
CA ASN A 8 4.21 16.64 -11.65
C ASN A 8 5.22 15.88 -10.77
N GLY A 9 6.36 15.47 -11.33
CA GLY A 9 7.44 14.76 -10.64
C GLY A 9 7.34 13.23 -10.67
N LEU A 10 6.27 12.65 -11.23
CA LEU A 10 6.13 11.20 -11.34
C LEU A 10 7.20 10.61 -12.24
N LYS A 11 7.95 9.63 -11.74
CA LYS A 11 8.93 8.90 -12.52
C LYS A 11 8.29 7.69 -13.19
N VAL A 12 8.34 7.63 -14.51
CA VAL A 12 7.78 6.53 -15.29
C VAL A 12 8.90 5.71 -15.91
N LEU A 13 8.87 4.41 -15.63
CA LEU A 13 9.82 3.43 -16.15
C LEU A 13 9.08 2.47 -17.08
N ILE A 14 9.57 2.30 -18.31
CA ILE A 14 8.94 1.47 -19.32
C ILE A 14 9.95 0.44 -19.82
N GLN A 15 9.57 -0.83 -19.74
CA GLN A 15 10.30 -1.94 -20.35
C GLN A 15 9.34 -2.64 -21.31
N GLU A 16 9.53 -2.43 -22.60
CA GLU A 16 8.77 -3.11 -23.66
C GLU A 16 9.31 -4.54 -23.82
N GLU A 17 8.40 -5.51 -23.82
CA GLU A 17 8.68 -6.93 -23.99
C GLU A 17 7.52 -7.55 -24.78
N HIS A 18 7.81 -8.21 -25.90
CA HIS A 18 6.78 -8.65 -26.86
C HIS A 18 6.59 -10.18 -26.90
N THR A 19 7.13 -10.90 -25.91
CA THR A 19 7.02 -12.36 -25.81
C THR A 19 5.65 -12.86 -25.35
N ALA A 20 4.85 -12.03 -24.68
CA ALA A 20 3.49 -12.37 -24.23
C ALA A 20 2.52 -11.19 -24.42
N PRO A 21 1.23 -11.44 -24.67
CA PRO A 21 0.21 -10.39 -24.82
C PRO A 21 -0.26 -9.87 -23.43
N LEU A 22 0.67 -9.66 -22.51
CA LEU A 22 0.42 -9.20 -21.15
C LEU A 22 1.01 -7.82 -20.93
N ALA A 23 0.44 -7.10 -19.97
CA ALA A 23 1.00 -5.87 -19.43
C ALA A 23 1.05 -5.96 -17.90
N SER A 24 2.08 -5.36 -17.31
CA SER A 24 2.26 -5.27 -15.86
C SER A 24 2.46 -3.82 -15.47
N VAL A 25 1.65 -3.32 -14.55
CA VAL A 25 1.74 -1.97 -14.00
C VAL A 25 2.15 -2.09 -12.54
N TRP A 26 3.12 -1.30 -12.14
CA TRP A 26 3.63 -1.24 -10.77
C TRP A 26 3.71 0.22 -10.36
N CYS A 27 3.11 0.55 -9.22
CA CYS A 27 3.23 1.85 -8.59
C CYS A 27 3.97 1.69 -7.27
N TRP A 28 5.18 2.24 -7.19
CA TRP A 28 6.01 2.24 -5.99
C TRP A 28 5.94 3.60 -5.32
N TYR A 29 5.57 3.65 -4.05
CA TYR A 29 5.65 4.85 -3.24
C TYR A 29 6.85 4.76 -2.31
N LYS A 30 7.63 5.84 -2.21
CA LYS A 30 8.79 5.95 -1.30
C LYS A 30 8.34 6.26 0.12
N VAL A 31 7.54 5.37 0.67
CA VAL A 31 7.00 5.45 2.03
C VAL A 31 6.86 4.05 2.59
N GLY A 32 7.28 3.84 3.82
CA GLY A 32 7.12 2.57 4.51
C GLY A 32 7.15 2.75 6.03
N SER A 33 7.32 1.66 6.77
CA SER A 33 7.29 1.71 8.25
C SER A 33 8.35 2.62 8.87
N LYS A 34 9.45 2.88 8.16
CA LYS A 34 10.48 3.83 8.59
C LYS A 34 9.99 5.28 8.65
N ASP A 35 8.98 5.63 7.87
CA ASP A 35 8.50 7.01 7.71
C ASP A 35 7.42 7.36 8.76
N GLU A 36 7.15 6.40 9.64
CA GLU A 36 6.18 6.47 10.72
C GLU A 36 6.78 7.08 11.99
N ARG A 37 5.90 7.55 12.86
CA ARG A 37 6.26 8.12 14.17
C ARG A 37 5.61 7.30 15.29
N PRO A 38 6.20 7.30 16.50
CA PRO A 38 5.55 6.70 17.66
C PRO A 38 4.13 7.25 17.86
N GLY A 39 3.17 6.36 18.16
CA GLY A 39 1.75 6.70 18.23
C GLY A 39 1.00 6.51 16.90
N LEU A 40 1.72 6.26 15.79
CA LEU A 40 1.16 5.96 14.47
C LEU A 40 1.90 4.81 13.76
N THR A 41 2.48 3.87 14.51
CA THR A 41 3.13 2.71 13.87
C THR A 41 2.09 1.82 13.19
N GLY A 42 2.44 1.28 12.02
CA GLY A 42 1.55 0.50 11.16
C GLY A 42 0.66 1.32 10.21
N VAL A 43 0.76 2.66 10.25
CA VAL A 43 -0.06 3.54 9.39
C VAL A 43 0.20 3.29 7.90
N SER A 44 1.42 2.94 7.50
CA SER A 44 1.75 2.66 6.10
C SER A 44 1.04 1.41 5.60
N HIS A 45 1.07 0.34 6.41
CA HIS A 45 0.40 -0.92 6.12
C HIS A 45 -1.12 -0.75 6.11
N TRP A 46 -1.67 -0.02 7.07
CA TRP A 46 -3.10 0.23 7.09
C TRP A 46 -3.58 1.09 5.91
N VAL A 47 -2.83 2.13 5.55
CA VAL A 47 -3.09 2.91 4.33
C VAL A 47 -3.04 2.03 3.09
N GLU A 48 -2.18 1.01 3.05
CA GLU A 48 -2.17 0.04 1.96
C GLU A 48 -3.49 -0.70 1.83
N HIS A 49 -4.03 -1.24 2.93
CA HIS A 49 -5.35 -1.86 2.95
C HIS A 49 -6.47 -0.89 2.56
N MET A 50 -6.43 0.33 3.09
CA MET A 50 -7.45 1.36 2.82
C MET A 50 -7.49 1.78 1.35
N ASN A 51 -6.35 1.73 0.66
CA ASN A 51 -6.28 2.03 -0.76
C ASN A 51 -6.97 0.97 -1.64
N PHE A 52 -7.44 -0.15 -1.07
CA PHE A 52 -8.34 -1.11 -1.73
C PHE A 52 -9.83 -0.90 -1.40
N LYS A 53 -10.20 0.11 -0.59
CA LYS A 53 -11.59 0.36 -0.16
C LYS A 53 -12.37 1.29 -1.07
N GLY A 54 -11.90 1.46 -2.31
CA GLY A 54 -12.56 2.25 -3.33
C GLY A 54 -12.11 3.70 -3.39
N THR A 55 -12.47 4.33 -4.49
CA THR A 55 -12.14 5.70 -4.86
C THR A 55 -13.40 6.42 -5.30
N THR A 56 -13.29 7.71 -5.62
CA THR A 56 -14.41 8.50 -6.13
C THR A 56 -15.06 7.88 -7.37
N ASN A 57 -14.26 7.27 -8.27
CA ASN A 57 -14.77 6.67 -9.52
C ASN A 57 -14.71 5.14 -9.55
N ILE A 58 -14.22 4.49 -8.50
CA ILE A 58 -14.14 3.03 -8.39
C ILE A 58 -14.83 2.58 -7.10
N PRO A 59 -16.04 1.99 -7.20
CA PRO A 59 -16.74 1.43 -6.06
C PRO A 59 -15.90 0.36 -5.34
N ARG A 60 -16.02 0.29 -4.01
CA ARG A 60 -15.29 -0.65 -3.15
C ARG A 60 -15.38 -2.10 -3.62
N ASP A 61 -16.57 -2.53 -4.02
CA ASP A 61 -16.87 -3.89 -4.48
C ASP A 61 -16.27 -4.21 -5.87
N GLN A 62 -15.82 -3.20 -6.60
CA GLN A 62 -15.28 -3.34 -7.95
C GLN A 62 -13.76 -3.30 -8.03
N VAL A 63 -13.06 -2.73 -7.03
CA VAL A 63 -11.59 -2.55 -7.06
C VAL A 63 -10.88 -3.84 -7.48
N LYS A 64 -11.28 -4.97 -6.90
CA LYS A 64 -10.68 -6.30 -7.16
C LYS A 64 -11.13 -6.88 -8.50
N GLY A 65 -12.43 -6.79 -8.78
CA GLY A 65 -13.05 -7.43 -9.94
C GLY A 65 -12.64 -6.83 -11.28
N ILE A 66 -12.19 -5.56 -11.32
CA ILE A 66 -11.80 -4.91 -12.57
C ILE A 66 -10.65 -5.66 -13.26
N ILE A 67 -9.61 -6.05 -12.52
CA ILE A 67 -8.44 -6.75 -13.11
C ILE A 67 -8.76 -8.22 -13.39
N GLU A 68 -9.54 -8.85 -12.51
CA GLU A 68 -9.96 -10.25 -12.63
C GLU A 68 -10.80 -10.49 -13.90
N GLN A 69 -11.58 -9.50 -14.35
CA GLN A 69 -12.34 -9.56 -15.61
C GLN A 69 -11.44 -9.72 -16.85
N PHE A 70 -10.18 -9.30 -16.76
CA PHE A 70 -9.18 -9.47 -17.82
C PHE A 70 -8.29 -10.71 -17.60
N GLY A 71 -8.67 -11.60 -16.68
CA GLY A 71 -7.89 -12.78 -16.30
C GLY A 71 -6.56 -12.43 -15.63
N GLY A 72 -6.45 -11.21 -15.08
CA GLY A 72 -5.24 -10.72 -14.44
C GLY A 72 -5.16 -11.06 -12.95
N ALA A 73 -3.99 -10.80 -12.39
CA ALA A 73 -3.73 -10.83 -10.96
C ALA A 73 -3.30 -9.44 -10.48
N TRP A 74 -3.60 -9.11 -9.24
CA TRP A 74 -3.26 -7.85 -8.61
C TRP A 74 -2.80 -8.09 -7.18
N ASN A 75 -1.97 -7.19 -6.64
CA ASN A 75 -1.53 -7.25 -5.26
C ASN A 75 -1.11 -5.86 -4.74
N GLY A 76 -1.01 -5.74 -3.41
CA GLY A 76 -0.40 -4.63 -2.72
C GLY A 76 0.51 -5.16 -1.61
N TYR A 77 1.59 -4.45 -1.29
CA TYR A 77 2.37 -4.77 -0.11
C TYR A 77 3.09 -3.53 0.42
N THR A 78 3.33 -3.54 1.73
CA THR A 78 4.13 -2.53 2.42
C THR A 78 5.36 -3.17 3.04
N TRP A 79 6.47 -2.42 3.05
CA TRP A 79 7.71 -2.79 3.69
C TRP A 79 8.32 -1.60 4.43
N ILE A 80 9.58 -1.75 4.86
CA ILE A 80 10.31 -0.74 5.63
C ILE A 80 10.44 0.59 4.88
N ASP A 81 10.78 0.55 3.58
CA ASP A 81 11.09 1.74 2.78
C ASP A 81 10.07 2.04 1.66
N GLN A 82 9.09 1.17 1.44
CA GLN A 82 8.18 1.28 0.30
C GLN A 82 6.79 0.67 0.54
N THR A 83 5.81 1.21 -0.16
CA THR A 83 4.50 0.60 -0.39
C THR A 83 4.31 0.48 -1.89
N THR A 84 3.83 -0.68 -2.34
CA THR A 84 3.73 -1.00 -3.77
C THR A 84 2.36 -1.56 -4.09
N TYR A 85 1.80 -1.14 -5.22
CA TYR A 85 0.65 -1.79 -5.86
C TYR A 85 1.08 -2.31 -7.22
N LEU A 86 0.54 -3.46 -7.60
CA LEU A 86 0.84 -4.06 -8.87
C LEU A 86 -0.36 -4.80 -9.46
N GLU A 87 -0.45 -4.75 -10.78
CA GLU A 87 -1.43 -5.47 -11.58
C GLU A 87 -0.72 -6.09 -12.77
N THR A 88 -1.11 -7.32 -13.13
CA THR A 88 -0.67 -7.97 -14.37
C THR A 88 -1.87 -8.61 -15.03
N ALA A 89 -2.16 -8.21 -16.25
CA ALA A 89 -3.33 -8.66 -17.01
C ALA A 89 -3.03 -8.71 -18.51
N THR A 90 -4.02 -9.08 -19.32
CA THR A 90 -3.91 -8.95 -20.78
C THR A 90 -3.64 -7.50 -21.18
N ARG A 91 -2.92 -7.30 -22.28
CA ARG A 91 -2.54 -5.95 -22.75
C ARG A 91 -3.73 -4.99 -22.91
N ASP A 92 -4.92 -5.52 -23.19
CA ASP A 92 -6.16 -4.75 -23.39
C ASP A 92 -6.66 -4.10 -22.08
N ALA A 93 -6.15 -4.56 -20.93
CA ALA A 93 -6.43 -3.98 -19.61
C ALA A 93 -5.52 -2.78 -19.26
N LEU A 94 -4.51 -2.45 -20.08
CA LEU A 94 -3.49 -1.47 -19.73
C LEU A 94 -4.06 -0.12 -19.31
N ASP A 95 -4.98 0.45 -20.09
CA ASP A 95 -5.62 1.72 -19.76
C ASP A 95 -6.40 1.65 -18.45
N ARG A 96 -6.98 0.48 -18.14
CA ARG A 96 -7.74 0.27 -16.92
C ARG A 96 -6.84 0.12 -15.70
N MET A 97 -5.70 -0.56 -15.82
CA MET A 97 -4.67 -0.63 -14.79
C MET A 97 -4.12 0.78 -14.46
N LEU A 98 -3.78 1.55 -15.50
CA LEU A 98 -3.32 2.94 -15.32
C LEU A 98 -4.40 3.83 -14.67
N PHE A 99 -5.67 3.63 -15.03
CA PHE A 99 -6.79 4.33 -14.41
C PHE A 99 -6.95 4.01 -12.92
N ILE A 100 -6.80 2.73 -12.53
CA ILE A 100 -6.84 2.31 -11.13
C ILE A 100 -5.74 3.02 -10.34
N GLU A 101 -4.51 3.01 -10.83
CA GLU A 101 -3.38 3.63 -10.12
C GLU A 101 -3.50 5.16 -10.05
N ALA A 102 -4.06 5.80 -11.09
CA ALA A 102 -4.38 7.22 -11.03
C ALA A 102 -5.46 7.54 -9.98
N GLU A 103 -6.52 6.75 -9.92
CA GLU A 103 -7.58 6.88 -8.91
C GLU A 103 -7.07 6.62 -7.50
N ARG A 104 -6.22 5.61 -7.31
CA ARG A 104 -5.59 5.28 -6.03
C ARG A 104 -4.73 6.42 -5.52
N MET A 105 -3.92 7.02 -6.39
CA MET A 105 -3.05 8.15 -6.03
C MET A 105 -3.83 9.42 -5.66
N ALA A 106 -4.99 9.66 -6.29
CA ALA A 106 -5.68 10.94 -6.18
C ALA A 106 -6.94 10.95 -5.30
N SER A 107 -7.68 9.84 -5.24
CA SER A 107 -9.14 9.87 -5.03
C SER A 107 -9.68 8.82 -4.05
N CYS A 108 -8.85 8.20 -3.19
CA CYS A 108 -9.31 7.26 -2.16
C CYS A 108 -10.20 7.94 -1.10
N LEU A 109 -11.28 7.26 -0.68
CA LEU A 109 -12.36 7.87 0.11
C LEU A 109 -12.13 7.84 1.63
N TYR A 110 -11.56 6.75 2.16
CA TYR A 110 -11.35 6.55 3.61
C TYR A 110 -12.65 6.74 4.42
N HIS A 111 -13.71 6.00 4.07
CA HIS A 111 -14.95 6.02 4.85
C HIS A 111 -14.70 5.53 6.29
N PRO A 112 -15.26 6.20 7.32
CA PRO A 112 -15.04 5.84 8.71
C PRO A 112 -15.36 4.37 9.03
N ASP A 113 -16.47 3.85 8.50
CA ASP A 113 -16.89 2.46 8.73
C ASP A 113 -15.89 1.46 8.13
N ASP A 114 -15.27 1.81 7.00
CA ASP A 114 -14.23 0.97 6.39
C ASP A 114 -12.93 1.01 7.20
N CYS A 115 -12.56 2.18 7.73
CA CYS A 115 -11.41 2.29 8.63
C CYS A 115 -11.59 1.42 9.88
N GLU A 116 -12.74 1.51 10.55
CA GLU A 116 -13.01 0.71 11.74
C GLU A 116 -13.15 -0.78 11.45
N SER A 117 -13.77 -1.14 10.31
CA SER A 117 -13.80 -2.53 9.86
C SER A 117 -12.39 -3.05 9.64
N GLU A 118 -11.50 -2.27 9.00
CA GLU A 118 -10.15 -2.70 8.67
C GLU A 118 -9.23 -2.77 9.90
N ARG A 119 -9.49 -1.95 10.94
CA ARG A 119 -8.82 -2.07 12.24
C ARG A 119 -8.86 -3.50 12.75
N THR A 120 -10.03 -4.13 12.67
CA THR A 120 -10.23 -5.49 13.19
C THR A 120 -9.47 -6.53 12.36
N VAL A 121 -9.38 -6.34 11.04
CA VAL A 121 -8.61 -7.20 10.12
C VAL A 121 -7.12 -7.10 10.44
N ILE A 122 -6.57 -5.89 10.55
CA ILE A 122 -5.13 -5.68 10.78
C ILE A 122 -4.71 -6.16 12.17
N ILE A 123 -5.54 -5.95 13.20
CA ILE A 123 -5.27 -6.49 14.54
C ILE A 123 -5.29 -8.03 14.50
N SER A 124 -6.20 -8.64 13.75
CA SER A 124 -6.22 -10.09 13.58
C SER A 124 -4.99 -10.60 12.83
N GLU A 125 -4.47 -9.85 11.87
CA GLU A 125 -3.24 -10.18 11.15
C GLU A 125 -2.01 -10.10 12.06
N LEU A 126 -1.91 -9.05 12.89
CA LEU A 126 -0.87 -8.91 13.90
C LEU A 126 -0.86 -10.13 14.84
N GLN A 127 -2.02 -10.45 15.40
CA GLN A 127 -2.19 -11.62 16.28
C GLN A 127 -1.90 -12.94 15.55
N GLY A 128 -2.23 -13.02 14.26
CA GLY A 128 -1.86 -14.14 13.41
C GLY A 128 -0.34 -14.33 13.34
N GLY A 129 0.40 -13.24 13.08
CA GLY A 129 1.86 -13.23 13.04
C GLY A 129 2.52 -13.52 14.39
N GLU A 130 1.90 -13.13 15.50
CA GLU A 130 2.37 -13.46 16.86
C GLU A 130 2.31 -14.97 17.16
N ASN A 131 1.53 -15.75 16.40
CA ASN A 131 1.52 -17.21 16.49
C ASN A 131 2.62 -17.89 15.67
N ASP A 132 3.38 -17.14 14.86
CA ASP A 132 4.56 -17.62 14.15
C ASP A 132 5.83 -17.25 14.94
N PRO A 133 6.56 -18.24 15.49
CA PRO A 133 7.73 -17.98 16.31
C PRO A 133 8.88 -17.31 15.54
N ASP A 134 9.00 -17.54 14.23
CA ASP A 134 10.07 -16.94 13.43
C ASP A 134 9.78 -15.46 13.18
N GLN A 135 8.51 -15.12 12.88
CA GLN A 135 8.07 -13.74 12.73
C GLN A 135 8.20 -12.95 14.03
N LEU A 136 7.78 -13.55 15.16
CA LEU A 136 7.90 -12.93 16.48
C LEU A 136 9.37 -12.68 16.85
N LEU A 137 10.26 -13.64 16.58
CA LEU A 137 11.69 -13.49 16.85
C LEU A 137 12.30 -12.35 16.02
N ASP A 138 12.03 -12.29 14.72
CA ASP A 138 12.55 -11.24 13.83
C ASP A 138 12.09 -9.84 14.27
N GLN A 139 10.80 -9.70 14.61
CA GLN A 139 10.24 -8.46 15.11
C GLN A 139 10.94 -7.98 16.39
N GLU A 140 11.08 -8.85 17.39
CA GLU A 140 11.68 -8.48 18.68
C GLU A 140 13.19 -8.19 18.56
N VAL A 141 13.91 -8.96 17.74
CA VAL A 141 15.33 -8.72 17.46
C VAL A 141 15.51 -7.38 16.75
N THR A 142 14.74 -7.09 15.71
CA THR A 142 14.81 -5.83 14.96
C THR A 142 14.47 -4.64 15.86
N ALA A 143 13.39 -4.75 16.64
CA ALA A 143 12.96 -3.70 17.56
C ALA A 143 13.99 -3.38 18.66
N THR A 144 14.79 -4.38 19.06
CA THR A 144 15.88 -4.27 20.04
C THR A 144 17.18 -3.74 19.42
N ALA A 145 17.51 -4.18 18.21
CA ALA A 145 18.73 -3.78 17.51
C ALA A 145 18.73 -2.28 17.20
N PHE A 146 17.59 -1.74 16.77
CA PHE A 146 17.43 -0.31 16.48
C PHE A 146 16.88 0.45 17.70
N LYS A 147 17.77 1.12 18.44
CA LYS A 147 17.39 1.81 19.68
C LYS A 147 16.57 3.09 19.45
N ALA A 148 16.97 3.90 18.47
CA ALA A 148 16.36 5.22 18.21
C ALA A 148 15.85 5.38 16.78
N HIS A 149 16.39 4.62 15.83
CA HIS A 149 15.97 4.70 14.43
C HIS A 149 14.61 4.05 14.22
N THR A 150 13.78 4.61 13.34
CA THR A 150 12.42 4.13 13.03
C THR A 150 12.37 2.76 12.36
N TYR A 151 13.52 2.23 11.91
CA TYR A 151 13.65 0.84 11.44
C TYR A 151 13.29 -0.21 12.50
N ARG A 152 13.15 0.23 13.76
CA ARG A 152 12.61 -0.60 14.85
C ARG A 152 11.10 -0.84 14.76
N HIS A 153 10.38 -0.08 13.94
CA HIS A 153 8.92 -0.21 13.81
C HIS A 153 8.59 -1.45 12.97
N PRO A 154 7.83 -2.42 13.52
CA PRO A 154 7.31 -3.51 12.70
C PRO A 154 6.39 -2.92 11.64
N THR A 155 6.42 -3.46 10.42
CA THR A 155 5.61 -2.96 9.30
C THR A 155 4.12 -2.92 9.62
N ILE A 156 3.62 -3.92 10.36
CA ILE A 156 2.23 -4.01 10.79
C ILE A 156 1.87 -3.03 11.93
N GLY A 157 2.87 -2.48 12.63
CA GLY A 157 2.70 -1.58 13.77
C GLY A 157 2.57 -2.28 15.12
N TRP A 158 2.41 -1.47 16.17
CA TRP A 158 2.20 -1.93 17.53
C TRP A 158 0.72 -1.87 17.92
N LEU A 159 0.23 -2.87 18.66
CA LEU A 159 -1.18 -2.97 19.04
C LEU A 159 -1.77 -1.69 19.66
N PRO A 160 -1.10 -0.98 20.60
CA PRO A 160 -1.66 0.26 21.16
C PRO A 160 -1.85 1.38 20.13
N ASP A 161 -0.96 1.48 19.15
CA ASP A 161 -1.07 2.47 18.07
C ASP A 161 -2.23 2.08 17.14
N LEU A 162 -2.32 0.80 16.75
CA LEU A 162 -3.41 0.28 15.93
C LEU A 162 -4.79 0.43 16.59
N GLN A 163 -4.88 0.42 17.92
CA GLN A 163 -6.13 0.62 18.65
C GLN A 163 -6.57 2.09 18.71
N THR A 164 -5.64 3.04 18.58
CA THR A 164 -5.88 4.46 18.84
C THR A 164 -5.82 5.34 17.60
N MET A 165 -5.18 4.87 16.52
CA MET A 165 -5.07 5.57 15.25
C MET A 165 -6.43 5.96 14.68
N SER A 166 -6.60 7.21 14.26
CA SER A 166 -7.87 7.71 13.71
C SER A 166 -7.93 7.62 12.19
N ARG A 167 -9.14 7.72 11.62
CA ARG A 167 -9.33 7.88 10.18
C ARG A 167 -8.57 9.09 9.62
N ASP A 168 -8.47 10.17 10.37
CA ASP A 168 -7.79 11.39 9.90
C ASP A 168 -6.27 11.23 9.91
N ASP A 169 -5.72 10.41 10.81
CA ASP A 169 -4.30 10.03 10.76
C ASP A 169 -4.01 9.24 9.48
N LEU A 170 -4.85 8.24 9.18
CA LEU A 170 -4.75 7.43 7.96
C LEU A 170 -4.85 8.30 6.70
N TYR A 171 -5.89 9.13 6.60
CA TYR A 171 -6.11 9.98 5.44
C TYR A 171 -5.04 11.06 5.29
N GLY A 172 -4.59 11.65 6.40
CA GLY A 172 -3.50 12.61 6.41
C GLY A 172 -2.19 11.99 5.92
N TYR A 173 -1.90 10.75 6.33
CA TYR A 173 -0.72 9.99 5.88
C TYR A 173 -0.80 9.69 4.38
N TYR A 174 -1.95 9.20 3.91
CA TYR A 174 -2.23 8.98 2.49
C TYR A 174 -1.97 10.26 1.67
N ARG A 175 -2.60 11.38 2.03
CA ARG A 175 -2.48 12.65 1.30
C ARG A 175 -1.06 13.22 1.29
N ARG A 176 -0.25 12.89 2.29
CA ARG A 176 1.13 13.35 2.40
C ARG A 176 2.09 12.57 1.50
N TYR A 177 1.95 11.25 1.45
CA TYR A 177 2.97 10.38 0.84
C TYR A 177 2.56 9.77 -0.50
N TYR A 178 1.27 9.67 -0.79
CA TYR A 178 0.76 9.05 -2.02
C TYR A 178 0.57 10.11 -3.09
N ILE A 179 1.67 10.77 -3.44
CA ILE A 179 1.71 11.90 -4.37
C ILE A 179 2.69 11.61 -5.52
N PRO A 180 2.48 12.20 -6.72
CA PRO A 180 3.26 11.86 -7.92
C PRO A 180 4.78 11.94 -7.73
N ASN A 181 5.30 12.97 -7.08
CA ASN A 181 6.75 13.15 -6.88
C ASN A 181 7.34 12.26 -5.77
N ASN A 182 6.51 11.51 -5.05
CA ASN A 182 6.93 10.48 -4.10
C ASN A 182 6.76 9.06 -4.67
N ALA A 183 6.38 8.95 -5.96
CA ALA A 183 6.26 7.71 -6.72
C ALA A 183 7.32 7.61 -7.84
#